data_AF-A0A2D8XHG2-F1
#
_entry.id   AF-A0A2D8XHG2-F1
#
_cell.length_a   1.000
_cell.length_b   1.000
_cell.length_c   1.000
_cell.angle_alpha   90.00
_cell.angle_beta   90.00
_cell.angle_gamma   90.00
#
_symmetry.space_group_name_H-M   'P 1'
#
loop_
_entity.id
_entity.type
_entity.pdbx_description
1 polymer ?
#
loop_
_entity_poly.entity_id
_entity_poly.type
_entity_poly.pdbx_seq_one_letter_code
_entity_poly.pdbx_strand_id
1 'polypeptide(L)'
;MDNVGPQIWQEFKSGLVKTAIYKRWRIKGVEGAKELFVDPTPSATQCSYECRDGTKVRIGVAFEYLSSHFAAAANGDTKADFTVDTDTFLLPDELLELDLKWRWLNSLGQTYFEEKNEFDRAMSIYKAQDGGTHRIQMDGGRTMRYPNIPETGVGL
;
A
#
# COMPACT_ATOMS: atom_id res chain seq x y z
N MET A 1 4.09 -16.32 4.39
CA MET A 1 5.06 -15.43 5.07
C MET A 1 4.59 -15.40 6.51
N ASP A 2 5.35 -16.00 7.40
CA ASP A 2 4.79 -16.42 8.69
C ASP A 2 5.32 -15.51 9.80
N ASN A 3 4.45 -15.12 10.73
CA ASN A 3 4.80 -14.27 11.87
C ASN A 3 5.58 -15.10 12.91
N VAL A 4 6.84 -14.72 13.19
CA VAL A 4 7.75 -15.51 14.03
C VAL A 4 7.90 -14.92 15.44
N GLY A 5 7.86 -15.77 16.46
CA GLY A 5 8.03 -15.39 17.87
C GLY A 5 9.46 -14.93 18.25
N PRO A 6 9.63 -14.30 19.43
CA PRO A 6 10.88 -13.60 19.78
C PRO A 6 12.12 -14.50 19.91
N GLN A 7 11.95 -15.70 20.46
CA GLN A 7 13.05 -16.65 20.70
C GLN A 7 13.57 -17.23 19.40
N ILE A 8 12.66 -17.66 18.52
CA ILE A 8 12.99 -18.21 17.20
C ILE A 8 13.68 -17.13 16.33
N TRP A 9 13.26 -15.86 16.45
CA TRP A 9 13.89 -14.74 15.77
C TRP A 9 15.35 -14.51 16.17
N GLN A 10 15.67 -14.63 17.46
CA GLN A 10 17.07 -14.50 17.93
C GLN A 10 17.94 -15.64 17.42
N GLU A 11 17.41 -16.86 17.43
CA GLU A 11 18.10 -18.02 16.86
C GLU A 11 18.39 -17.88 15.36
N PHE A 12 17.54 -17.14 14.63
CA PHE A 12 17.80 -16.82 13.22
C PHE A 12 18.90 -15.80 13.02
N LYS A 13 18.98 -14.76 13.86
CA LYS A 13 20.03 -13.74 13.77
C LYS A 13 21.40 -14.20 14.27
N SER A 14 21.43 -15.08 15.27
CA SER A 14 22.68 -15.53 15.92
C SER A 14 23.29 -16.77 15.26
N GLY A 15 22.66 -17.35 14.24
CA GLY A 15 23.09 -18.56 13.55
C GLY A 15 24.19 -18.29 12.51
N LEU A 16 25.16 -19.21 12.40
CA LEU A 16 26.42 -18.98 11.69
C LEU A 16 26.29 -18.84 10.15
N VAL A 17 25.29 -19.44 9.50
CA VAL A 17 24.84 -19.15 8.12
C VAL A 17 23.39 -19.65 8.00
N LYS A 18 22.45 -18.80 7.59
CA LYS A 18 21.06 -19.19 7.31
C LYS A 18 20.58 -18.61 5.99
N THR A 19 21.14 -19.07 4.87
CA THR A 19 20.55 -18.83 3.54
C THR A 19 19.44 -19.83 3.29
N ALA A 20 18.23 -19.50 3.72
CA ALA A 20 17.01 -20.21 3.30
C ALA A 20 16.15 -19.27 2.46
N ILE A 21 15.47 -19.81 1.44
CA ILE A 21 14.68 -19.06 0.41
C ILE A 21 13.40 -18.41 1.00
N TYR A 22 13.21 -18.46 2.32
CA TYR A 22 11.97 -18.03 2.97
C TYR A 22 12.01 -16.56 3.39
N LYS A 23 11.12 -15.75 2.79
CA LYS A 23 10.85 -14.38 3.23
C LYS A 23 10.01 -14.41 4.52
N ARG A 24 10.49 -13.74 5.55
CA ARG A 24 9.87 -13.71 6.89
C ARG A 24 9.70 -12.28 7.38
N TRP A 25 8.73 -12.07 8.27
CA TRP A 25 8.52 -10.77 8.89
C TRP A 25 8.09 -10.88 10.35
N ARG A 26 8.33 -9.81 11.11
CA ARG A 26 7.87 -9.65 12.50
C ARG A 26 7.62 -8.17 12.78
N ILE A 27 6.60 -7.88 13.59
CA ILE A 27 6.44 -6.57 14.23
C ILE A 27 7.11 -6.62 15.60
N LYS A 28 8.11 -5.76 15.83
CA LYS A 28 8.79 -5.63 17.12
C LYS A 28 8.34 -4.33 17.76
N GLY A 29 7.93 -4.40 19.03
CA GLY A 29 7.87 -3.23 19.89
C GLY A 29 9.30 -2.82 20.24
N VAL A 30 9.73 -1.69 19.72
CA VAL A 30 10.89 -0.94 20.21
C VAL A 30 10.33 0.18 21.07
N GLU A 31 11.10 0.70 22.02
CA GLU A 31 10.63 1.75 22.93
C GLU A 31 10.05 2.93 22.12
N GLY A 32 8.75 3.18 22.28
CA GLY A 32 8.02 4.24 21.55
C GLY A 32 7.57 3.93 20.11
N ALA A 33 7.90 2.77 19.51
CA ALA A 33 7.49 2.48 18.12
C ALA A 33 7.27 0.98 17.82
N LYS A 34 6.40 0.69 16.83
CA LYS A 34 6.27 -0.63 16.22
C LYS A 34 7.03 -0.63 14.90
N GLU A 35 8.10 -1.41 14.83
CA GLU A 35 8.92 -1.54 13.61
C GLU A 35 8.64 -2.87 12.90
N LEU A 36 8.53 -2.82 11.57
CA LEU A 36 8.42 -3.99 10.71
C LEU A 36 9.83 -4.51 10.38
N PHE A 37 10.14 -5.73 10.81
CA PHE A 37 11.38 -6.41 10.48
C PHE A 37 11.15 -7.43 9.38
N VAL A 38 12.00 -7.41 8.35
CA VAL A 38 11.95 -8.34 7.21
C VAL A 38 13.31 -9.03 7.05
N ASP A 39 13.28 -10.34 6.78
CA ASP A 39 14.47 -11.17 6.56
C ASP A 39 14.34 -11.95 5.21
N PRO A 40 15.36 -11.90 4.33
CA PRO A 40 16.58 -11.08 4.43
C PRO A 40 16.26 -9.58 4.36
N THR A 41 16.96 -8.77 5.15
CA THR A 41 16.82 -7.31 5.09
C THR A 41 17.43 -6.81 3.77
N PRO A 42 16.65 -6.13 2.91
CA PRO A 42 17.21 -5.58 1.68
C PRO A 42 18.30 -4.57 2.02
N SER A 43 19.50 -4.74 1.46
CA SER A 43 20.54 -3.74 1.58
C SER A 43 20.20 -2.52 0.70
N ALA A 44 20.55 -1.32 1.15
CA ALA A 44 20.28 -0.08 0.39
C ALA A 44 20.85 -0.11 -1.04
N THR A 45 21.89 -0.91 -1.29
CA THR A 45 22.53 -1.12 -2.59
C THR A 45 21.77 -2.10 -3.51
N GLN A 46 20.96 -3.01 -2.95
CA GLN A 46 20.13 -3.96 -3.71
C GLN A 46 18.71 -3.45 -3.98
N CYS A 47 18.34 -2.30 -3.41
CA CYS A 47 17.06 -1.64 -3.66
C CYS A 47 17.01 -0.95 -5.04
N SER A 48 17.66 -1.50 -6.06
CA SER A 48 17.47 -1.12 -7.46
C SER A 48 17.86 -2.25 -8.41
N TYR A 49 17.01 -2.61 -9.38
CA TYR A 49 17.45 -3.28 -10.60
C TYR A 49 17.56 -2.26 -11.72
N GLU A 50 18.60 -2.38 -12.55
CA GLU A 50 18.74 -1.59 -13.76
C GLU A 50 17.98 -2.29 -14.89
N CYS A 51 16.99 -1.60 -15.45
CA CYS A 51 16.35 -2.01 -16.69
C CYS A 51 17.34 -1.87 -17.86
N ARG A 52 17.08 -2.57 -18.97
CA ARG A 52 17.95 -2.55 -20.18
C ARG A 52 18.16 -1.15 -20.77
N ASP A 53 17.25 -0.22 -20.48
CA ASP A 53 17.29 1.20 -20.85
C ASP A 53 18.11 2.07 -19.86
N GLY A 54 18.70 1.48 -18.82
CA GLY A 54 19.44 2.18 -17.78
C GLY A 54 18.57 2.76 -16.66
N THR A 55 17.25 2.56 -16.71
CA THR A 55 16.34 3.03 -15.66
C THR A 55 16.51 2.21 -14.39
N LYS A 56 16.82 2.86 -13.26
CA LYS A 56 16.92 2.23 -11.95
C LYS A 56 15.54 2.07 -11.33
N VAL A 57 15.04 0.83 -11.22
CA VAL A 57 13.77 0.53 -10.57
C VAL A 57 14.02 0.04 -9.16
N ARG A 58 13.43 0.71 -8.16
CA ARG A 58 13.62 0.36 -6.76
C ARG A 58 13.03 -1.01 -6.40
N ILE A 59 13.84 -1.91 -5.87
CA ILE A 59 13.37 -3.16 -5.24
C ILE A 59 13.06 -2.85 -3.78
N GLY A 60 11.87 -2.31 -3.53
CA GLY A 60 11.36 -2.07 -2.19
C GLY A 60 10.45 -3.20 -1.72
N VAL A 61 10.43 -3.47 -0.42
CA VAL A 61 9.29 -4.17 0.19
C VAL A 61 8.21 -3.12 0.39
N ALA A 62 7.12 -3.22 -0.36
CA ALA A 62 5.93 -2.40 -0.15
C ALA A 62 5.00 -3.12 0.83
N PHE A 63 4.45 -2.36 1.79
CA PHE A 63 3.34 -2.80 2.61
C PHE A 63 2.27 -1.71 2.58
N GLU A 64 1.02 -2.13 2.47
CA GLU A 64 -0.12 -1.23 2.61
C GLU A 64 -0.36 -0.98 4.09
N TYR A 65 -0.62 0.27 4.45
CA TYR A 65 -0.99 0.64 5.80
C TYR A 65 -2.20 1.55 5.75
N LEU A 66 -3.16 1.31 6.66
CA LEU A 66 -4.27 2.21 6.84
C LEU A 66 -3.84 3.30 7.83
N SER A 67 -3.80 4.54 7.37
CA SER A 67 -3.46 5.70 8.18
C SER A 67 -4.72 6.45 8.62
N SER A 68 -4.64 7.18 9.73
CA SER A 68 -5.65 8.16 10.13
C SER A 68 -5.48 9.51 9.42
N HIS A 69 -4.49 9.64 8.54
CA HIS A 69 -4.14 10.91 7.90
C HIS A 69 -4.87 11.03 6.57
N PHE A 70 -5.66 12.09 6.42
CA PHE A 70 -6.48 12.33 5.22
C PHE A 70 -6.16 13.66 4.53
N ALA A 71 -5.38 14.54 5.18
CA ALA A 71 -4.89 15.80 4.60
C ALA A 71 -3.40 15.68 4.27
N ALA A 72 -2.90 16.53 3.37
CA ALA A 72 -1.50 16.64 3.02
C ALA A 72 -1.05 18.10 3.04
N ALA A 73 0.16 18.35 3.56
CA ALA A 73 0.80 19.65 3.49
C ALA A 73 1.22 19.97 2.05
N ALA A 74 1.46 21.25 1.75
CA ALA A 74 2.08 21.67 0.48
C ALA A 74 3.43 20.97 0.19
N ASN A 75 4.12 20.50 1.23
CA ASN A 75 5.38 19.76 1.11
C ASN A 75 5.21 18.24 0.90
N GLY A 76 3.96 17.75 0.86
CA GLY A 76 3.63 16.33 0.69
C GLY A 76 3.54 15.51 1.99
N ASP A 77 3.81 16.12 3.15
CA ASP A 77 3.65 15.46 4.44
C ASP A 77 2.18 15.20 4.75
N THR A 78 1.82 13.97 5.09
CA THR A 78 0.44 13.63 5.47
C THR A 78 0.12 14.17 6.87
N LYS A 79 -1.14 14.58 7.09
CA LYS A 79 -1.66 15.14 8.34
C LYS A 79 -3.01 14.54 8.71
N ALA A 80 -3.28 14.48 10.01
CA ALA A 80 -4.55 14.01 10.56
C ALA A 80 -5.68 15.05 10.49
N ASP A 81 -5.36 16.33 10.30
CA ASP A 81 -6.33 17.43 10.20
C ASP A 81 -5.83 18.50 9.20
N PHE A 82 -6.77 19.30 8.68
CA PHE A 82 -6.47 20.52 7.94
C PHE A 82 -6.04 21.61 8.93
N THR A 83 -4.85 22.16 8.73
CA THR A 83 -4.20 23.12 9.65
C THR A 83 -3.96 24.49 9.02
N VAL A 84 -3.73 24.53 7.71
CA VAL A 84 -3.51 25.74 6.92
C VAL A 84 -4.28 25.64 5.62
N ASP A 85 -4.63 26.78 5.03
CA ASP A 85 -5.44 26.84 3.80
C ASP A 85 -4.74 26.22 2.57
N THR A 86 -3.42 26.02 2.64
CA THR A 86 -2.64 25.38 1.58
C THR A 86 -2.60 23.85 1.68
N ASP A 87 -3.26 23.27 2.68
CA ASP A 87 -3.35 21.82 2.82
C ASP A 87 -4.29 21.25 1.74
N THR A 88 -3.92 20.13 1.12
CA THR A 88 -4.69 19.44 0.09
C THR A 88 -5.31 18.16 0.63
N PHE A 89 -6.40 17.70 0.02
CA PHE A 89 -6.99 16.42 0.38
C PHE A 89 -6.20 15.26 -0.24
N LEU A 90 -6.08 14.15 0.47
CA LEU A 90 -5.32 13.00 -0.02
C LEU A 90 -6.11 12.17 -1.05
N LEU A 91 -7.43 12.13 -0.89
CA LEU A 91 -8.36 11.53 -1.85
C LEU A 91 -8.75 12.58 -2.91
N PRO A 92 -9.40 12.17 -4.02
CA PRO A 92 -9.88 13.11 -5.03
C PRO A 92 -10.71 14.25 -4.43
N ASP A 93 -10.37 15.50 -4.79
CA ASP A 93 -11.02 16.70 -4.24
C ASP A 93 -12.54 16.73 -4.48
N GLU A 94 -13.00 16.18 -5.61
CA GLU A 94 -14.43 16.04 -5.92
C GLU A 94 -15.20 15.29 -4.82
N LEU A 95 -14.60 14.25 -4.21
CA LEU A 95 -15.25 13.52 -3.12
C LEU A 95 -15.44 14.39 -1.89
N LEU A 96 -14.47 15.25 -1.59
CA LEU A 96 -14.56 16.18 -0.47
C LEU A 96 -15.67 17.20 -0.71
N GLU A 97 -15.71 17.78 -1.92
CA GLU A 97 -16.74 18.76 -2.29
C GLU A 97 -18.15 18.18 -2.20
N LEU A 98 -18.36 16.98 -2.74
CA LEU A 98 -19.64 16.29 -2.69
C LEU A 98 -20.03 15.95 -1.24
N ASP A 99 -19.10 15.44 -0.42
CA ASP A 99 -19.38 15.12 0.99
C ASP A 99 -19.78 16.36 1.79
N LEU A 100 -19.08 17.47 1.58
CA LEU A 100 -19.34 18.73 2.28
C LEU A 100 -20.69 19.33 1.87
N LYS A 101 -21.02 19.25 0.57
CA LYS A 101 -22.28 19.76 0.02
C LYS A 101 -23.51 19.12 0.67
N TRP A 102 -23.61 17.79 0.69
CA TRP A 102 -24.80 17.13 1.22
C TRP A 102 -24.92 17.29 2.74
N ARG A 103 -23.79 17.29 3.48
CA ARG A 103 -23.78 17.54 4.93
C ARG A 103 -24.21 18.96 5.26
N TRP A 104 -23.76 19.94 4.47
CA TRP A 104 -24.16 21.32 4.63
C TRP A 104 -25.65 21.51 4.38
N LEU A 105 -26.20 20.94 3.28
CA LEU A 105 -27.65 20.98 3.02
C LEU A 105 -28.47 20.33 4.14
N ASN A 106 -28.01 19.19 4.66
CA ASN A 106 -28.62 18.52 5.80
C ASN A 106 -28.58 19.39 7.06
N SER A 107 -27.47 20.08 7.33
CA SER A 107 -27.35 21.00 8.48
C SER A 107 -28.31 22.19 8.39
N LEU A 108 -28.66 22.61 7.18
CA LEU A 108 -29.65 23.65 6.92
C LEU A 108 -31.10 23.13 6.92
N GLY A 109 -31.31 21.82 7.04
CA GLY A 109 -32.64 21.20 6.96
C GLY A 109 -33.24 21.21 5.55
N GLN A 110 -32.41 21.38 4.52
CA GLN A 110 -32.83 21.32 3.11
C GLN A 110 -32.86 19.87 2.62
N THR A 111 -33.53 19.62 1.49
CA THR A 111 -33.45 18.32 0.81
C THR A 111 -32.00 18.07 0.39
N TYR A 112 -31.43 16.93 0.80
CA TYR A 112 -30.03 16.56 0.57
C TYR A 112 -29.88 15.17 -0.11
N PHE A 113 -31.00 14.52 -0.43
CA PHE A 113 -31.01 13.11 -0.84
C PHE A 113 -30.34 12.89 -2.20
N GLU A 114 -30.53 13.83 -3.14
CA GLU A 114 -29.94 13.73 -4.47
C GLU A 114 -28.42 13.91 -4.42
N GLU A 115 -27.95 14.90 -3.65
CA GLU A 115 -26.53 15.18 -3.45
C GLU A 115 -25.82 14.04 -2.74
N LYS A 116 -26.49 13.42 -1.75
CA LYS A 116 -25.96 12.23 -1.09
C LYS A 116 -25.85 11.06 -2.07
N ASN A 117 -26.84 10.83 -2.92
CA ASN A 117 -26.78 9.76 -3.92
C ASN A 117 -25.66 9.99 -4.94
N GLU A 118 -25.40 11.25 -5.31
CA GLU A 118 -24.29 11.59 -6.20
C GLU A 118 -22.94 11.32 -5.52
N PHE A 119 -22.79 11.68 -4.24
CA PHE A 119 -21.61 11.31 -3.44
C PHE A 119 -21.42 9.79 -3.37
N ASP A 120 -22.47 9.02 -3.06
CA ASP A 120 -22.40 7.56 -2.97
C ASP A 120 -22.00 6.93 -4.31
N ARG A 121 -22.47 7.49 -5.43
CA ARG A 121 -22.08 7.06 -6.78
C ARG A 121 -20.61 7.37 -7.06
N ALA A 122 -20.16 8.59 -6.85
CA ALA A 122 -18.77 8.99 -7.05
C ALA A 122 -17.83 8.12 -6.19
N MET A 123 -18.16 7.94 -4.91
CA MET A 123 -17.42 7.08 -3.99
C MET A 123 -17.32 5.63 -4.50
N SER A 124 -18.40 5.08 -5.06
CA SER A 124 -18.37 3.74 -5.64
C SER A 124 -17.44 3.62 -6.86
N ILE A 125 -17.39 4.66 -7.70
CA ILE A 125 -16.53 4.71 -8.89
C ILE A 125 -15.07 4.79 -8.47
N TYR A 126 -14.73 5.70 -7.55
CA TYR A 126 -13.36 5.86 -7.07
C TYR A 126 -12.86 4.60 -6.34
N LYS A 127 -13.71 3.96 -5.53
CA LYS A 127 -13.39 2.66 -4.92
C LYS A 127 -13.14 1.55 -5.96
N ALA A 128 -13.88 1.55 -7.07
CA ALA A 128 -13.67 0.58 -8.14
C ALA A 128 -12.38 0.86 -8.92
N GLN A 129 -12.04 2.14 -9.14
CA GLN A 129 -10.81 2.57 -9.83
C GLN A 129 -9.54 2.30 -9.03
N ASP A 130 -9.59 2.38 -7.70
CA ASP A 130 -8.47 2.04 -6.81
C ASP A 130 -8.01 0.58 -7.01
N GLY A 131 -8.83 -0.25 -7.66
CA GLY A 131 -8.39 -1.55 -8.15
C GLY A 131 -8.08 -2.46 -6.98
N GLY A 132 -9.11 -2.77 -6.18
CA GLY A 132 -8.99 -3.60 -4.99
C GLY A 132 -8.09 -4.81 -5.21
N THR A 133 -7.22 -5.09 -4.23
CA THR A 133 -6.17 -6.10 -4.32
C THR A 133 -6.73 -7.43 -4.84
N HIS A 134 -6.01 -8.10 -5.74
CA HIS A 134 -6.40 -9.42 -6.23
C HIS A 134 -6.69 -10.36 -5.05
N ARG A 135 -7.83 -11.05 -5.08
CA ARG A 135 -8.18 -12.02 -4.05
C ARG A 135 -7.12 -13.11 -4.02
N ILE A 136 -6.26 -13.09 -3.00
CA ILE A 136 -5.19 -14.08 -2.85
C ILE A 136 -5.85 -15.46 -2.74
N GLN A 137 -5.68 -16.29 -3.78
CA GLN A 137 -6.12 -17.67 -3.77
C GLN A 137 -5.24 -18.46 -2.79
N MET A 138 -5.78 -18.71 -1.60
CA MET A 138 -5.11 -19.49 -0.54
C MET A 138 -5.30 -21.01 -0.72
N ASP A 139 -6.05 -21.44 -1.74
CA ASP A 139 -6.45 -22.85 -1.97
C ASP A 139 -5.35 -23.71 -2.63
N GLY A 140 -4.12 -23.22 -2.72
CA GLY A 140 -2.99 -23.96 -3.32
C GLY A 140 -3.10 -24.18 -4.84
N GLY A 141 -4.14 -23.64 -5.48
CA GLY A 141 -4.29 -23.60 -6.93
C GLY A 141 -3.14 -22.82 -7.56
N ARG A 142 -2.30 -23.50 -8.34
CA ARG A 142 -1.18 -22.91 -9.07
C ARG A 142 -1.67 -21.71 -9.87
N THR A 143 -1.12 -20.53 -9.60
CA THR A 143 -1.16 -19.42 -10.57
C THR A 143 -0.37 -19.88 -11.80
N MET A 144 -1.05 -20.39 -12.81
CA MET A 144 -0.45 -20.65 -14.11
C MET A 144 -0.01 -19.31 -14.71
N ARG A 145 1.26 -18.95 -14.54
CA ARG A 145 1.93 -18.06 -15.49
C ARG A 145 2.03 -18.85 -16.79
N TYR A 146 1.36 -18.37 -17.83
CA TYR A 146 1.47 -18.88 -19.19
C TYR A 146 2.95 -19.05 -19.59
N PRO A 147 3.43 -20.27 -19.92
CA PRO A 147 4.82 -20.52 -20.28
C PRO A 147 5.07 -20.36 -21.79
N ASN A 148 4.34 -19.48 -22.48
CA ASN A 148 4.34 -19.44 -23.95
C ASN A 148 5.27 -18.36 -24.54
N ILE A 149 6.37 -18.04 -23.86
CA ILE A 149 7.47 -17.29 -24.48
C ILE A 149 8.62 -18.28 -24.67
N PRO A 150 8.96 -18.68 -25.91
CA PRO A 150 10.04 -19.62 -26.14
C PRO A 150 11.40 -18.99 -25.77
N GLU A 151 12.14 -19.64 -24.87
CA GLU A 151 13.46 -19.22 -24.38
C GLU A 151 14.65 -19.67 -25.24
N THR A 152 14.53 -19.64 -26.57
CA THR A 152 15.70 -19.76 -27.45
C THR A 152 15.56 -18.80 -28.62
N GLY A 153 16.41 -17.78 -28.62
CA GLY A 153 16.41 -16.68 -29.59
C GLY A 153 16.76 -17.08 -31.03
N VAL A 154 15.87 -17.80 -31.69
CA VAL A 154 15.69 -17.81 -33.16
C VAL A 154 14.21 -17.97 -33.45
N GLY A 155 13.61 -16.97 -34.08
CA GLY A 155 12.23 -17.00 -34.57
C GLY A 155 12.15 -17.56 -35.98
N LEU A 156 11.11 -18.36 -36.21
CA LEU A 156 10.40 -18.42 -37.50
C LEU A 156 9.10 -17.63 -37.34
#